data_AF-A0A9Y6JB74-F1
#
_entry.id   AF-A0A9Y6JB74-F1
#
_cell.length_a   1.000
_cell.length_b   1.000
_cell.length_c   1.000
_cell.angle_alpha   90.00
_cell.angle_beta   90.00
_cell.angle_gamma   90.00
#
_symmetry.space_group_name_H-M   'P 1'
#
loop_
_entity.id
_entity.type
_entity.pdbx_description
1 polymer ?
#
loop_
_entity_poly.entity_id
_entity_poly.type
_entity_poly.pdbx_seq_one_letter_code
_entity_poly.pdbx_strand_id
1 'polypeptide(L)'
;MLNMGHAENFFWTLESSEEMKDFDRSCIYVDNQFKVEDSFTALGSMYFIHKTLKNIQQYDFHVKNFKAVLEKNRYMGSLDRVTTVEKEKFPKNFWPDFKWSRKGFMRTRWIIHNQGLDLVNVHLFHDASNLIACNSSPSIYSANRNNALRYVISRISDSRQTVLPFFVFGDFNFRLDTLSLVQDLSTAADVQMVKKDSSNEVQRIIYEEKDNDHQVLLRIEEKLFAYLHQAVFREDNGRALLKYDKEVAAFHDVIREEDIKFPPSYPYSEEHAKPTQYMNTRCPAWCDRILMSHTAQDLIHRRDDGEK
;
A
#
# COMPACT_ATOMS: atom_id res chain seq x y z
N MET A 1 4.93 24.25 0.90
CA MET A 1 3.88 25.04 1.56
C MET A 1 2.56 25.03 0.79
N LEU A 2 2.55 25.22 -0.55
CA LEU A 2 1.32 25.18 -1.37
C LEU A 2 0.46 23.89 -1.18
N ASN A 3 1.05 22.70 -1.22
CA ASN A 3 0.30 21.43 -1.07
C ASN A 3 -0.33 21.20 0.32
N MET A 4 0.20 21.81 1.40
CA MET A 4 -0.37 21.61 2.74
C MET A 4 -1.68 22.39 2.91
N GLY A 5 -1.76 23.60 2.34
CA GLY A 5 -3.00 24.37 2.32
C GLY A 5 -4.10 23.66 1.51
N HIS A 6 -3.74 22.97 0.42
CA HIS A 6 -4.68 22.14 -0.33
C HIS A 6 -5.19 20.94 0.47
N ALA A 7 -4.33 20.28 1.24
CA ALA A 7 -4.73 19.16 2.10
C ALA A 7 -5.65 19.61 3.24
N GLU A 8 -5.34 20.72 3.92
CA GLU A 8 -6.20 21.30 4.96
C GLU A 8 -7.57 21.68 4.42
N ASN A 9 -7.61 22.31 3.23
CA ASN A 9 -8.85 22.65 2.56
C ASN A 9 -9.64 21.39 2.18
N PHE A 10 -8.99 20.35 1.66
CA PHE A 10 -9.63 19.07 1.36
C PHE A 10 -10.29 18.47 2.61
N PHE A 11 -9.58 18.43 3.75
CA PHE A 11 -10.14 17.89 4.99
C PHE A 11 -11.31 18.71 5.51
N TRP A 12 -11.21 20.04 5.42
CA TRP A 12 -12.31 20.93 5.77
C TRP A 12 -13.53 20.71 4.88
N THR A 13 -13.37 20.69 3.55
CA THR A 13 -14.45 20.43 2.59
C THR A 13 -15.09 19.06 2.83
N LEU A 14 -14.30 18.02 3.08
CA LEU A 14 -14.82 16.69 3.38
C LEU A 14 -15.66 16.68 4.66
N GLU A 15 -15.13 17.20 5.77
CA GLU A 15 -15.83 17.19 7.08
C GLU A 15 -17.09 18.06 7.13
N SER A 16 -17.17 19.09 6.28
CA SER A 16 -18.29 20.03 6.19
C SER A 16 -19.30 19.66 5.11
N SER A 17 -19.03 18.62 4.32
CA SER A 17 -19.92 18.17 3.26
C SER A 17 -21.23 17.61 3.81
N GLU A 18 -22.31 17.78 3.06
CA GLU A 18 -23.66 17.31 3.44
C GLU A 18 -23.69 15.78 3.54
N GLU A 19 -22.90 15.09 2.72
CA GLU A 19 -22.71 13.64 2.71
C GLU A 19 -22.16 13.13 4.05
N MET A 20 -21.43 13.98 4.80
CA MET A 20 -20.79 13.60 6.06
C MET A 20 -21.61 13.97 7.31
N LYS A 21 -22.84 14.51 7.15
CA LYS A 21 -23.67 14.99 8.26
C LYS A 21 -24.00 13.96 9.33
N ASP A 22 -24.10 12.68 8.94
CA ASP A 22 -24.46 11.59 9.85
C ASP A 22 -23.25 10.99 10.56
N PHE A 23 -22.04 11.46 10.25
CA PHE A 23 -20.80 11.10 10.94
C PHE A 23 -20.49 12.16 12.02
N ASP A 24 -21.08 11.94 13.20
CA ASP A 24 -21.03 12.88 14.33
C ASP A 24 -19.68 12.88 15.07
N ARG A 25 -18.87 11.84 14.87
CA ARG A 25 -17.54 11.68 15.45
C ARG A 25 -16.52 11.33 14.36
N SER A 26 -15.28 11.73 14.59
CA SER A 26 -14.16 11.37 13.71
C SER A 26 -12.84 11.31 14.48
N CYS A 27 -11.91 10.50 14.00
CA CYS A 27 -10.51 10.54 14.40
C CYS A 27 -9.65 10.64 13.14
N ILE A 28 -8.92 11.74 12.99
CA ILE A 28 -8.10 12.01 11.82
C ILE A 28 -6.65 12.21 12.26
N TYR A 29 -5.75 11.46 11.62
CA TYR A 29 -4.32 11.49 11.88
C TYR A 29 -3.62 11.78 10.56
N VAL A 30 -2.83 12.84 10.51
CA VAL A 30 -2.05 13.21 9.32
C VAL A 30 -0.63 13.57 9.75
N ASP A 31 0.30 12.64 9.55
CA ASP A 31 1.71 12.88 9.80
C ASP A 31 2.29 13.70 8.65
N ASN A 32 2.36 15.02 8.81
CA ASN A 32 2.80 15.94 7.76
C ASN A 32 4.02 16.80 8.16
N GLN A 33 4.59 16.57 9.36
CA GLN A 33 5.75 17.30 9.84
C GLN A 33 7.06 16.71 9.29
N PHE A 34 7.34 17.02 8.03
CA PHE A 34 8.52 16.54 7.30
C PHE A 34 9.88 16.95 7.92
N LYS A 35 9.89 17.94 8.83
CA LYS A 35 11.11 18.39 9.53
C LYS A 35 11.58 17.40 10.62
N VAL A 36 10.73 16.50 11.10
CA VAL A 36 11.10 15.48 12.09
C VAL A 36 11.48 14.20 11.35
N GLU A 37 12.62 14.25 10.66
CA GLU A 37 13.02 13.22 9.69
C GLU A 37 13.03 11.80 10.26
N ASP A 38 13.46 11.63 11.52
CA ASP A 38 13.63 10.31 12.13
C ASP A 38 12.31 9.58 12.41
N SER A 39 11.19 10.31 12.56
CA SER A 39 9.88 9.73 12.88
C SER A 39 8.83 9.95 11.79
N PHE A 40 9.10 10.77 10.77
CA PHE A 40 8.14 11.15 9.73
C PHE A 40 7.82 10.03 8.74
N THR A 41 6.54 9.69 8.61
CA THR A 41 6.02 8.60 7.75
C THR A 41 5.20 9.07 6.54
N ALA A 42 4.78 10.35 6.51
CA ALA A 42 3.84 10.87 5.52
C ALA A 42 2.50 10.10 5.44
N LEU A 43 2.19 9.24 6.41
CA LEU A 43 0.95 8.47 6.49
C LEU A 43 -0.18 9.33 7.03
N GLY A 44 -1.39 9.05 6.58
CA GLY A 44 -2.61 9.62 7.12
C GLY A 44 -3.75 8.60 7.16
N SER A 45 -4.57 8.68 8.21
CA SER A 45 -5.76 7.84 8.37
C SER A 45 -6.92 8.69 8.86
N MET A 46 -8.09 8.51 8.26
CA MET A 46 -9.30 9.25 8.60
C MET A 46 -10.40 8.25 8.93
N TYR A 47 -10.90 8.29 10.16
CA TYR A 47 -11.97 7.42 10.63
C TYR A 47 -13.20 8.26 10.90
N PHE A 48 -14.26 8.05 10.13
CA PHE A 48 -15.55 8.72 10.31
C PHE A 48 -16.53 7.73 10.94
N ILE A 49 -17.15 8.13 12.05
CA ILE A 49 -17.99 7.25 12.86
C ILE A 49 -19.44 7.71 12.74
N HIS A 50 -20.28 6.85 12.19
CA HIS A 50 -21.70 7.13 11.98
C HIS A 50 -22.46 7.21 13.32
N LYS A 51 -23.43 8.12 13.43
CA LYS A 51 -24.22 8.39 14.65
C LYS A 51 -24.99 7.19 15.21
N THR A 52 -25.17 6.13 14.41
CA THR A 52 -25.81 4.88 14.85
C THR A 52 -24.90 4.04 15.74
N LEU A 53 -23.58 4.18 15.64
CA LEU A 53 -22.62 3.42 16.43
C LEU A 53 -22.44 4.02 17.82
N LYS A 54 -23.13 3.48 18.84
CA LYS A 54 -23.13 4.10 20.18
C LYS A 54 -21.87 3.83 21.01
N ASN A 55 -21.36 2.59 20.97
CA ASN A 55 -20.27 2.15 21.83
C ASN A 55 -18.97 1.99 21.05
N ILE A 56 -18.32 3.13 20.77
CA ILE A 56 -17.01 3.17 20.10
C ILE A 56 -15.97 3.69 21.08
N GLN A 57 -14.91 2.90 21.26
CA GLN A 57 -13.78 3.29 22.09
C GLN A 57 -12.49 3.15 21.29
N GLN A 58 -11.53 4.02 21.57
CA GLN A 58 -10.20 3.99 21.00
C GLN A 58 -9.18 3.79 22.10
N TYR A 59 -8.18 2.96 21.81
CA TYR A 59 -7.10 2.68 22.75
C TYR A 59 -6.12 3.83 22.81
N ASP A 60 -5.75 4.21 24.03
CA ASP A 60 -4.64 5.10 24.31
C ASP A 60 -3.40 4.26 24.65
N PHE A 61 -2.41 4.26 23.77
CA PHE A 61 -1.20 3.46 23.88
C PHE A 61 -0.29 3.90 25.04
N HIS A 62 -0.44 5.13 25.53
CA HIS A 62 0.34 5.64 26.64
C HIS A 62 -0.25 5.21 27.97
N VAL A 63 -1.55 5.44 28.21
CA VAL A 63 -2.22 5.03 29.46
C VAL A 63 -2.65 3.56 29.45
N LYS A 64 -2.54 2.88 28.31
CA LYS A 64 -2.89 1.46 28.10
C LYS A 64 -4.34 1.14 28.44
N ASN A 65 -5.27 2.01 28.03
CA ASN A 65 -6.69 1.83 28.29
C ASN A 65 -7.52 2.37 27.13
N PHE A 66 -8.74 1.84 26.98
CA PHE A 66 -9.72 2.33 26.02
C PHE A 66 -10.45 3.57 26.56
N LYS A 67 -10.67 4.55 25.68
CA LYS A 67 -11.41 5.78 25.95
C LYS A 67 -12.55 5.91 24.95
N ALA A 68 -13.71 6.37 25.41
CA ALA A 68 -14.84 6.63 24.52
C ALA A 68 -14.49 7.71 23.50
N VAL A 69 -14.89 7.52 22.25
CA VAL A 69 -14.79 8.57 21.22
C VAL A 69 -16.07 9.38 21.26
N LEU A 70 -15.96 10.63 21.72
CA LEU A 70 -17.12 11.49 21.99
C LEU A 70 -17.28 12.62 20.97
N GLU A 71 -16.21 12.99 20.27
CA GLU A 71 -16.18 14.16 19.41
C GLU A 71 -15.33 13.93 18.15
N LYS A 72 -15.25 14.96 17.31
CA LYS A 72 -14.37 15.01 16.14
C LYS A 72 -12.97 15.43 16.59
N ASN A 73 -12.01 14.54 16.40
CA ASN A 73 -10.60 14.74 16.74
C ASN A 73 -9.77 14.79 15.47
N ARG A 74 -8.95 15.84 15.35
CA ARG A 74 -8.05 16.03 14.21
C ARG A 74 -6.65 16.35 14.69
N TYR A 75 -5.69 15.52 14.28
CA TYR A 75 -4.28 15.67 14.58
C TYR A 75 -3.49 15.81 13.28
N MET A 76 -2.91 16.99 13.07
CA MET A 76 -2.05 17.31 11.94
C MET A 76 -0.71 17.83 12.46
N GLY A 77 0.40 17.43 11.84
CA GLY A 77 1.74 17.78 12.29
C GLY A 77 2.56 16.55 12.64
N SER A 78 3.37 16.64 13.69
CA SER A 78 4.02 15.47 14.27
C SER A 78 3.00 14.74 15.16
N LEU A 79 2.89 13.43 14.96
CA LEU A 79 2.02 12.57 15.77
C LEU A 79 2.75 11.94 16.97
N ASP A 80 4.00 12.30 17.24
CA ASP A 80 4.83 11.64 18.28
C ASP A 80 4.27 11.80 19.71
N ARG A 81 3.41 12.80 19.94
CA ARG A 81 2.74 13.05 21.22
C ARG A 81 1.27 12.62 21.24
N VAL A 82 0.75 12.10 20.13
CA VAL A 82 -0.64 11.68 20.02
C VAL A 82 -0.75 10.24 20.50
N THR A 83 -1.41 10.03 21.64
CA THR A 83 -1.38 8.73 22.34
C THR A 83 -2.37 7.70 21.80
N THR A 84 -3.33 8.11 20.97
CA THR A 84 -4.36 7.24 20.37
C THR A 84 -3.94 6.63 19.03
N VAL A 85 -2.71 6.88 18.61
CA VAL A 85 -2.10 6.33 17.41
C VAL A 85 -0.67 5.88 17.73
N GLU A 86 -0.30 4.69 17.28
CA GLU A 86 1.08 4.24 17.28
C GLU A 86 1.61 4.36 15.85
N LYS A 87 2.77 4.96 15.65
CA LYS A 87 3.41 5.00 14.32
C LYS A 87 4.88 4.70 14.42
N GLU A 88 5.42 4.16 13.34
CA GLU A 88 6.84 3.88 13.25
C GLU A 88 7.31 4.05 11.81
N LYS A 89 8.37 4.84 11.63
CA LYS A 89 9.17 4.86 10.41
C LYS A 89 10.14 3.69 10.45
N PHE A 90 10.32 2.98 9.33
CA PHE A 90 11.22 1.82 9.28
C PHE A 90 12.66 2.21 9.68
N PRO A 91 13.25 1.54 10.69
CA PRO A 91 14.59 1.85 11.18
C PRO A 91 15.70 1.75 10.11
N LYS A 92 16.53 2.81 9.97
CA LYS A 92 17.62 2.87 8.96
C LYS A 92 18.61 1.70 9.08
N ASN A 93 18.85 1.18 10.28
CA ASN A 93 19.77 0.06 10.53
C ASN A 93 19.28 -1.29 10.00
N PHE A 94 17.98 -1.47 9.80
CA PHE A 94 17.42 -2.70 9.22
C PHE A 94 17.32 -2.61 7.69
N TRP A 95 17.36 -1.40 7.13
CA TRP A 95 17.27 -1.12 5.69
C TRP A 95 18.35 -0.11 5.24
N PRO A 96 19.65 -0.45 5.35
CA PRO A 96 20.75 0.49 5.13
C PRO A 96 20.82 1.04 3.69
N ASP A 97 20.31 0.28 2.71
CA ASP A 97 20.26 0.69 1.31
C ASP A 97 19.24 1.82 1.05
N PHE A 98 18.32 2.07 1.99
CA PHE A 98 17.25 3.07 1.89
C PHE A 98 17.58 4.34 2.69
N LYS A 99 18.62 5.06 2.24
CA LYS A 99 19.19 6.22 2.95
C LYS A 99 18.18 7.29 3.38
N TRP A 100 17.16 7.54 2.55
CA TRP A 100 16.13 8.56 2.78
C TRP A 100 14.75 7.98 2.48
N SER A 101 14.05 7.56 3.52
CA SER A 101 12.74 6.92 3.41
C SER A 101 11.72 7.57 4.34
N ARG A 102 10.47 7.58 3.91
CA ARG A 102 9.29 7.92 4.72
C ARG A 102 8.40 6.70 4.93
N LYS A 103 8.91 5.50 4.62
CA LYS A 103 8.17 4.25 4.67
C LYS A 103 8.03 3.78 6.13
N GLY A 104 6.90 3.18 6.45
CA GLY A 104 6.55 2.82 7.82
C GLY A 104 5.12 2.35 7.95
N PHE A 105 4.61 2.38 9.18
CA PHE A 105 3.22 2.05 9.48
C PHE A 105 2.62 2.98 10.54
N MET A 106 1.29 3.00 10.59
CA MET A 106 0.47 3.67 11.59
C MET A 106 -0.62 2.71 12.04
N ARG A 107 -0.73 2.46 13.34
CA ARG A 107 -1.74 1.60 13.96
C ARG A 107 -2.67 2.42 14.85
N THR A 108 -3.96 2.14 14.73
CA THR A 108 -4.98 2.51 15.71
C THR A 108 -5.68 1.26 16.21
N ARG A 109 -6.16 1.29 17.45
CA ARG A 109 -6.80 0.16 18.12
C ARG A 109 -8.16 0.56 18.66
N TRP A 110 -9.17 -0.24 18.39
CA TRP A 110 -10.57 0.12 18.57
C TRP A 110 -11.34 -0.97 19.30
N ILE A 111 -12.39 -0.56 20.01
CA ILE A 111 -13.53 -1.41 20.35
C ILE A 111 -14.73 -0.88 19.56
N ILE A 112 -15.30 -1.73 18.71
CA ILE A 112 -16.50 -1.47 17.93
C ILE A 112 -17.51 -2.56 18.26
N HIS A 113 -18.67 -2.19 18.82
CA HIS A 113 -19.69 -3.17 19.26
C HIS A 113 -19.12 -4.31 20.13
N ASN A 114 -18.31 -3.96 21.13
CA ASN A 114 -17.62 -4.88 22.03
C ASN A 114 -16.60 -5.82 21.36
N GLN A 115 -16.26 -5.60 20.09
CA GLN A 115 -15.18 -6.31 19.41
C GLN A 115 -13.95 -5.43 19.30
N GLY A 116 -12.82 -5.94 19.80
CA GLY A 116 -11.52 -5.29 19.69
C GLY A 116 -10.86 -5.57 18.34
N LEU A 117 -10.32 -4.55 17.69
CA LEU A 117 -9.53 -4.72 16.45
C LEU A 117 -8.46 -3.64 16.26
N ASP A 118 -7.41 -4.00 15.52
CA ASP A 118 -6.38 -3.07 15.06
C ASP A 118 -6.59 -2.71 13.57
N LEU A 119 -6.45 -1.41 13.27
CA LEU A 119 -6.41 -0.87 11.92
C LEU A 119 -5.00 -0.34 11.66
N VAL A 120 -4.29 -0.93 10.70
CA VAL A 120 -2.87 -0.71 10.44
C VAL A 120 -2.67 -0.21 9.02
N ASN A 121 -2.40 1.08 8.87
CA ASN A 121 -2.02 1.70 7.60
C ASN A 121 -0.52 1.53 7.36
N VAL A 122 -0.12 0.95 6.22
CA VAL A 122 1.27 0.73 5.84
C VAL A 122 1.64 1.48 4.57
N HIS A 123 2.92 1.83 4.48
CA HIS A 123 3.53 2.31 3.24
C HIS A 123 4.90 1.66 3.10
N LEU A 124 4.98 0.63 2.25
CA LEU A 124 6.18 -0.19 2.09
C LEU A 124 7.09 0.32 0.97
N PHE A 125 8.28 -0.28 0.84
CA PHE A 125 9.31 0.14 -0.11
C PHE A 125 8.88 -0.09 -1.57
N HIS A 126 9.17 0.91 -2.41
CA HIS A 126 8.91 0.87 -3.85
C HIS A 126 10.15 0.38 -4.61
N ASP A 127 9.95 -0.12 -5.83
CA ASP A 127 11.08 -0.48 -6.70
C ASP A 127 11.75 0.78 -7.22
N ALA A 128 13.05 0.93 -6.94
CA ALA A 128 13.83 2.05 -7.45
C ALA A 128 14.11 1.91 -8.95
N SER A 129 14.28 0.69 -9.47
CA SER A 129 14.63 0.42 -10.87
C SER A 129 13.80 -0.70 -11.48
N ASN A 130 13.13 -0.47 -12.62
CA ASN A 130 12.46 -1.56 -13.33
C ASN A 130 13.46 -2.61 -13.86
N LEU A 131 14.68 -2.19 -14.19
CA LEU A 131 15.75 -3.10 -14.62
C LEU A 131 16.11 -4.08 -13.50
N ILE A 132 16.31 -3.58 -12.27
CA ILE A 132 16.58 -4.43 -11.11
C ILE A 132 15.38 -5.33 -10.80
N ALA A 133 14.15 -4.81 -10.93
CA ALA A 133 12.95 -5.61 -10.76
C ALA A 133 12.83 -6.76 -11.78
N CYS A 134 13.42 -6.61 -12.97
CA CYS A 134 13.47 -7.63 -14.01
C CYS A 134 14.68 -8.58 -13.92
N ASN A 135 15.63 -8.36 -13.00
CA ASN A 135 16.85 -9.17 -12.97
C ASN A 135 16.67 -10.55 -12.33
N SER A 136 15.67 -10.72 -11.45
CA SER A 136 15.40 -11.99 -10.75
C SER A 136 13.92 -12.15 -10.40
N SER A 137 13.50 -13.40 -10.22
CA SER A 137 12.16 -13.79 -9.78
C SER A 137 12.30 -14.65 -8.50
N PRO A 138 11.85 -14.16 -7.32
CA PRO A 138 11.41 -12.80 -7.05
C PRO A 138 12.56 -11.77 -7.09
N SER A 139 12.22 -10.49 -7.19
CA SER A 139 13.22 -9.41 -7.16
C SER A 139 13.68 -9.10 -5.73
N ILE A 140 14.85 -8.45 -5.60
CA ILE A 140 15.33 -7.95 -4.30
C ILE A 140 14.33 -6.98 -3.63
N TYR A 141 13.55 -6.24 -4.42
CA TYR A 141 12.52 -5.34 -3.88
C TYR A 141 11.37 -6.10 -3.22
N SER A 142 10.97 -7.24 -3.79
CA SER A 142 9.98 -8.12 -3.16
C SER A 142 10.49 -8.68 -1.83
N ALA A 143 11.77 -9.10 -1.76
CA ALA A 143 12.37 -9.52 -0.49
C ALA A 143 12.38 -8.39 0.57
N ASN A 144 12.66 -7.15 0.15
CA ASN A 144 12.62 -5.98 1.04
C ASN A 144 11.21 -5.71 1.59
N ARG A 145 10.18 -5.78 0.74
CA ARG A 145 8.78 -5.66 1.18
C ARG A 145 8.36 -6.82 2.07
N ASN A 146 8.84 -8.03 1.78
CA ASN A 146 8.59 -9.20 2.61
C ASN A 146 9.07 -8.95 4.05
N ASN A 147 10.34 -8.57 4.19
CA ASN A 147 10.96 -8.25 5.48
C ASN A 147 10.23 -7.09 6.20
N ALA A 148 9.86 -6.04 5.47
CA ALA A 148 9.16 -4.89 6.03
C ALA A 148 7.76 -5.26 6.55
N LEU A 149 6.97 -6.02 5.80
CA LEU A 149 5.64 -6.44 6.25
C LEU A 149 5.73 -7.45 7.40
N ARG A 150 6.69 -8.39 7.39
CA ARG A 150 6.95 -9.28 8.53
C ARG A 150 7.31 -8.50 9.78
N TYR A 151 8.13 -7.45 9.64
CA TYR A 151 8.44 -6.55 10.73
C TYR A 151 7.18 -5.89 11.30
N VAL A 152 6.32 -5.31 10.45
CA VAL A 152 5.04 -4.71 10.89
C VAL A 152 4.18 -5.73 11.65
N ILE A 153 3.98 -6.92 11.09
CA ILE A 153 3.16 -7.98 11.72
C ILE A 153 3.73 -8.38 13.08
N SER A 154 5.05 -8.52 13.19
CA SER A 154 5.72 -8.81 14.47
C SER A 154 5.55 -7.69 15.49
N ARG A 155 5.55 -6.42 15.07
CA ARG A 155 5.38 -5.27 15.96
C ARG A 155 3.95 -5.19 16.51
N ILE A 156 2.95 -5.41 15.67
CA ILE A 156 1.55 -5.33 16.09
C ILE A 156 1.09 -6.57 16.87
N SER A 157 1.77 -7.70 16.66
CA SER A 157 1.52 -8.99 17.36
C SER A 157 2.43 -9.20 18.57
N ASP A 158 3.16 -8.16 19.02
CA ASP A 158 4.06 -8.25 20.15
C ASP A 158 3.32 -8.70 21.42
N SER A 159 3.79 -9.80 22.02
CA SER A 159 3.15 -10.49 23.15
C SER A 159 3.00 -9.65 24.42
N ARG A 160 3.58 -8.44 24.47
CA ARG A 160 3.39 -7.48 25.56
C ARG A 160 2.00 -6.86 25.57
N GLN A 161 1.22 -7.02 24.51
CA GLN A 161 -0.18 -6.58 24.43
C GLN A 161 -1.07 -7.76 24.02
N THR A 162 -2.35 -7.71 24.38
CA THR A 162 -3.34 -8.64 23.82
C THR A 162 -3.35 -8.50 22.30
N VAL A 163 -3.14 -9.61 21.61
CA VAL A 163 -3.26 -9.69 20.16
C VAL A 163 -4.75 -9.61 19.82
N LEU A 164 -5.12 -8.63 19.00
CA LEU A 164 -6.48 -8.45 18.50
C LEU A 164 -6.55 -8.85 17.03
N PRO A 165 -7.74 -9.21 16.51
CA PRO A 165 -8.01 -9.19 15.09
C PRO A 165 -7.49 -7.89 14.45
N PHE A 166 -6.85 -7.97 13.29
CA PHE A 166 -6.26 -6.79 12.67
C PHE A 166 -6.46 -6.77 11.15
N PHE A 167 -6.57 -5.55 10.63
CA PHE A 167 -6.55 -5.24 9.21
C PHE A 167 -5.31 -4.43 8.89
N VAL A 168 -4.57 -4.84 7.86
CA VAL A 168 -3.42 -4.11 7.32
C VAL A 168 -3.80 -3.59 5.94
N PHE A 169 -3.79 -2.28 5.75
CA PHE A 169 -4.18 -1.63 4.50
C PHE A 169 -3.18 -0.55 4.11
N GLY A 170 -3.26 -0.05 2.88
CA GLY A 170 -2.45 1.06 2.40
C GLY A 170 -1.62 0.68 1.18
N ASP A 171 -0.51 1.39 0.98
CA ASP A 171 0.38 1.19 -0.17
C ASP A 171 1.46 0.15 0.18
N PHE A 172 1.16 -1.11 -0.12
CA PHE A 172 2.09 -2.22 0.02
C PHE A 172 3.22 -2.17 -1.01
N ASN A 173 3.07 -1.39 -2.08
CA ASN A 173 3.97 -1.40 -3.23
C ASN A 173 4.23 -2.81 -3.79
N PHE A 174 3.36 -3.80 -3.52
CA PHE A 174 3.46 -5.13 -4.11
C PHE A 174 3.44 -5.02 -5.63
N ARG A 175 4.31 -5.79 -6.27
CA ARG A 175 4.49 -5.82 -7.71
C ARG A 175 4.20 -7.21 -8.24
N LEU A 176 3.80 -7.24 -9.50
CA LEU A 176 3.88 -8.48 -10.25
C LEU A 176 5.35 -8.93 -10.30
N ASP A 177 5.55 -10.24 -10.39
CA ASP A 177 6.84 -10.85 -10.71
C ASP A 177 7.29 -10.38 -12.11
N THR A 178 7.97 -9.23 -12.13
CA THR A 178 8.24 -8.49 -13.37
C THR A 178 9.06 -9.32 -14.36
N LEU A 179 10.05 -10.09 -13.90
CA LEU A 179 10.82 -10.96 -14.79
C LEU A 179 9.92 -12.00 -15.47
N SER A 180 9.14 -12.74 -14.69
CA SER A 180 8.25 -13.78 -15.23
C SER A 180 7.20 -13.17 -16.18
N LEU A 181 6.61 -12.04 -15.79
CA LEU A 181 5.64 -11.34 -16.64
C LEU A 181 6.26 -10.88 -17.96
N VAL A 182 7.45 -10.27 -17.92
CA VAL A 182 8.13 -9.76 -19.11
C VAL A 182 8.45 -10.90 -20.06
N GLN A 183 8.91 -12.05 -19.55
CA GLN A 183 9.16 -13.24 -20.38
C GLN A 183 7.89 -13.72 -21.10
N ASP A 184 6.76 -13.78 -20.39
CA ASP A 184 5.47 -14.15 -20.97
C ASP A 184 4.98 -13.11 -21.99
N LEU A 185 5.08 -11.80 -21.70
CA LEU A 185 4.68 -10.73 -22.63
C LEU A 185 5.55 -10.63 -23.88
N SER A 186 6.78 -11.15 -23.84
CA SER A 186 7.78 -11.00 -24.91
C SER A 186 8.19 -12.32 -25.57
N THR A 187 7.38 -13.38 -25.42
CA THR A 187 7.72 -14.75 -25.90
C THR A 187 8.07 -14.80 -27.39
N ALA A 188 7.41 -13.98 -28.23
CA ALA A 188 7.65 -13.92 -29.68
C ALA A 188 8.58 -12.77 -30.12
N ALA A 189 9.24 -12.09 -29.17
CA ALA A 189 10.06 -10.91 -29.45
C ALA A 189 11.56 -11.25 -29.49
N ASP A 190 12.32 -10.45 -30.24
CA ASP A 190 13.77 -10.37 -30.08
C ASP A 190 14.13 -9.38 -28.97
N VAL A 191 15.20 -9.67 -28.24
CA VAL A 191 15.64 -8.86 -27.10
C VAL A 191 16.99 -8.20 -27.37
N GLN A 192 17.05 -6.89 -27.11
CA GLN A 192 18.28 -6.12 -27.13
C GLN A 192 18.54 -5.51 -25.75
N MET A 193 19.73 -5.78 -25.20
CA MET A 193 20.22 -5.14 -23.98
C MET A 193 21.26 -4.07 -24.34
N VAL A 194 20.93 -2.81 -24.08
CA VAL A 194 21.84 -1.69 -24.24
C VAL A 194 22.55 -1.44 -22.92
N LYS A 195 23.88 -1.47 -22.95
CA LYS A 195 24.73 -1.31 -21.77
C LYS A 195 25.43 0.05 -21.79
N LYS A 196 25.78 0.57 -20.61
CA LYS A 196 26.65 1.74 -20.49
C LYS A 196 28.08 1.37 -20.88
N ASP A 197 28.68 2.19 -21.73
CA ASP A 197 30.07 2.01 -22.21
C ASP A 197 31.09 1.96 -21.06
N SER A 198 30.82 2.64 -19.95
CA SER A 198 31.75 2.80 -18.83
C SER A 198 31.65 1.73 -17.74
N SER A 199 30.51 1.04 -17.59
CA SER A 199 30.27 0.12 -16.46
C SER A 199 29.76 -1.27 -16.84
N ASN A 200 29.49 -1.53 -18.13
CA ASN A 200 28.85 -2.77 -18.61
C ASN A 200 27.49 -3.07 -17.94
N GLU A 201 26.93 -2.09 -17.21
CA GLU A 201 25.60 -2.16 -16.62
C GLU A 201 24.54 -1.97 -17.69
N VAL A 202 23.47 -2.76 -17.63
CA VAL A 202 22.32 -2.61 -18.53
C VAL A 202 21.63 -1.28 -18.22
N GLN A 203 21.49 -0.43 -19.23
CA GLN A 203 20.77 0.85 -19.15
C GLN A 203 19.34 0.74 -19.68
N ARG A 204 19.13 -0.16 -20.65
CA ARG A 204 17.86 -0.33 -21.34
C ARG A 204 17.72 -1.76 -21.85
N ILE A 205 16.52 -2.30 -21.75
CA ILE A 205 16.10 -3.54 -22.40
C ILE A 205 14.99 -3.19 -23.39
N ILE A 206 15.14 -3.64 -24.64
CA ILE A 206 14.17 -3.43 -25.72
C ILE A 206 13.73 -4.80 -26.21
N TYR A 207 12.42 -5.00 -26.34
CA TYR A 207 11.83 -6.15 -27.01
C TYR A 207 11.12 -5.69 -28.28
N GLU A 208 11.44 -6.29 -29.41
CA GLU A 208 10.91 -5.96 -30.75
C GLU A 208 10.26 -7.18 -31.40
N GLU A 209 9.22 -6.97 -32.20
CA GLU A 209 8.61 -8.05 -32.99
C GLU A 209 9.62 -8.61 -34.01
N LYS A 210 9.64 -9.95 -34.16
CA LYS A 210 10.53 -10.65 -35.10
C LYS A 210 10.15 -10.43 -36.56
N ASP A 211 8.85 -10.37 -36.86
CA ASP A 211 8.32 -10.53 -38.21
C ASP A 211 7.68 -9.26 -38.79
N ASN A 212 7.58 -8.17 -38.01
CA ASN A 212 6.76 -7.00 -38.35
C ASN A 212 7.53 -5.69 -38.04
N ASP A 213 8.20 -5.14 -39.07
CA ASP A 213 8.92 -3.84 -39.08
C ASP A 213 9.81 -3.53 -37.86
N HIS A 214 10.21 -4.54 -37.08
CA HIS A 214 10.85 -4.39 -35.77
C HIS A 214 10.10 -3.43 -34.82
N GLN A 215 8.77 -3.54 -34.75
CA GLN A 215 8.00 -2.70 -33.83
C GLN A 215 8.40 -2.96 -32.37
N VAL A 216 8.72 -1.89 -31.64
CA VAL A 216 9.06 -1.96 -30.22
C VAL A 216 7.82 -2.30 -29.38
N LEU A 217 7.81 -3.51 -28.82
CA LEU A 217 6.75 -4.01 -27.95
C LEU A 217 6.90 -3.54 -26.52
N LEU A 218 8.12 -3.64 -25.99
CA LEU A 218 8.41 -3.35 -24.59
C LEU A 218 9.76 -2.67 -24.44
N ARG A 219 9.78 -1.52 -23.76
CA ARG A 219 11.00 -0.83 -23.36
C ARG A 219 11.07 -0.70 -21.86
N ILE A 220 12.17 -1.19 -21.28
CA ILE A 220 12.45 -1.14 -19.85
C ILE A 220 13.72 -0.32 -19.62
N GLU A 221 13.62 0.67 -18.75
CA GLU A 221 14.73 1.45 -18.21
C GLU A 221 14.53 1.62 -16.71
N GLU A 222 15.49 2.22 -16.01
CA GLU A 222 15.41 2.42 -14.55
C GLU A 222 14.05 3.01 -14.10
N LYS A 223 13.53 4.02 -14.81
CA LYS A 223 12.25 4.68 -14.50
C LYS A 223 11.20 4.56 -15.60
N LEU A 224 11.42 3.69 -16.59
CA LEU A 224 10.50 3.47 -17.70
C LEU A 224 10.11 2.00 -17.79
N PHE A 225 8.81 1.75 -17.91
CA PHE A 225 8.22 0.48 -18.29
C PHE A 225 7.13 0.81 -19.32
N ALA A 226 7.49 0.77 -20.60
CA ALA A 226 6.60 1.14 -21.69
C ALA A 226 6.25 -0.11 -22.51
N TYR A 227 5.07 -0.66 -22.28
CA TYR A 227 4.52 -1.77 -23.04
C TYR A 227 3.48 -1.25 -24.04
N LEU A 228 3.59 -1.66 -25.30
CA LEU A 228 2.71 -1.22 -26.38
C LEU A 228 1.24 -1.60 -26.11
N HIS A 229 0.99 -2.83 -25.67
CA HIS A 229 -0.37 -3.36 -25.46
C HIS A 229 -0.82 -3.22 -24.00
N GLN A 230 -0.79 -2.00 -23.44
CA GLN A 230 -1.17 -1.76 -22.03
C GLN A 230 -2.61 -2.23 -21.66
N ALA A 231 -3.49 -2.44 -22.64
CA ALA A 231 -4.85 -2.91 -22.39
C ALA A 231 -4.87 -4.27 -21.65
N VAL A 232 -3.87 -5.12 -21.87
CA VAL A 232 -3.74 -6.44 -21.21
C VAL A 232 -3.81 -6.36 -19.68
N PHE A 233 -3.38 -5.24 -19.10
CA PHE A 233 -3.41 -5.04 -17.66
C PHE A 233 -4.81 -4.83 -17.10
N ARG A 234 -5.78 -4.42 -17.94
CA ARG A 234 -7.17 -4.15 -17.54
C ARG A 234 -8.15 -5.20 -18.07
N GLU A 235 -7.77 -5.97 -19.06
CA GLU A 235 -8.58 -7.06 -19.61
C GLU A 235 -8.95 -8.06 -18.51
N ASP A 236 -10.25 -8.38 -18.41
CA ASP A 236 -10.83 -9.21 -17.34
C ASP A 236 -10.31 -8.86 -15.93
N ASN A 237 -10.23 -7.55 -15.64
CA ASN A 237 -9.69 -7.01 -14.38
C ASN A 237 -8.28 -7.53 -14.05
N GLY A 238 -7.48 -7.84 -15.06
CA GLY A 238 -6.13 -8.37 -14.87
C GLY A 238 -6.09 -9.81 -14.34
N ARG A 239 -7.20 -10.57 -14.37
CA ARG A 239 -7.27 -11.93 -13.80
C ARG A 239 -6.15 -12.85 -14.27
N ALA A 240 -5.78 -12.79 -15.54
CA ALA A 240 -4.68 -13.58 -16.11
C ALA A 240 -3.30 -13.22 -15.51
N LEU A 241 -3.17 -12.03 -14.92
CA LEU A 241 -1.94 -11.51 -14.31
C LEU A 241 -1.80 -11.87 -12.82
N LEU A 242 -2.87 -12.34 -12.16
CA LEU A 242 -2.82 -12.74 -10.75
C LEU A 242 -1.79 -13.84 -10.48
N LYS A 243 -1.46 -14.68 -11.49
CA LYS A 243 -0.39 -15.68 -11.38
C LYS A 243 1.00 -15.08 -11.14
N TYR A 244 1.20 -13.79 -11.43
CA TYR A 244 2.43 -13.06 -11.13
C TYR A 244 2.35 -12.24 -9.83
N ASP A 245 1.16 -12.05 -9.24
CA ASP A 245 1.00 -11.39 -7.94
C ASP A 245 1.32 -12.37 -6.81
N LYS A 246 2.62 -12.60 -6.59
CA LYS A 246 3.11 -13.68 -5.72
C LYS A 246 3.45 -13.22 -4.30
N GLU A 247 3.50 -11.91 -4.04
CA GLU A 247 4.08 -11.38 -2.79
C GLU A 247 3.24 -11.71 -1.55
N VAL A 248 1.91 -11.71 -1.67
CA VAL A 248 0.99 -12.02 -0.56
C VAL A 248 1.10 -13.48 -0.09
N ALA A 249 1.47 -14.40 -0.98
CA ALA A 249 1.54 -15.84 -0.70
C ALA A 249 2.51 -16.15 0.44
N ALA A 250 3.56 -15.34 0.61
CA ALA A 250 4.54 -15.49 1.66
C ALA A 250 4.01 -15.16 3.07
N PHE A 251 2.75 -14.73 3.21
CA PHE A 251 2.12 -14.33 4.47
C PHE A 251 0.84 -15.12 4.81
N HIS A 252 0.55 -16.15 4.03
CA HIS A 252 -0.64 -16.99 4.16
C HIS A 252 -0.75 -17.76 5.48
N ASP A 253 0.30 -17.77 6.29
CA ASP A 253 0.36 -18.30 7.65
C ASP A 253 -0.26 -17.36 8.70
N VAL A 254 -0.39 -16.06 8.41
CA VAL A 254 -0.83 -15.05 9.40
C VAL A 254 -1.94 -14.15 8.90
N ILE A 255 -2.02 -13.90 7.59
CA ILE A 255 -3.00 -13.00 6.99
C ILE A 255 -3.58 -13.57 5.69
N ARG A 256 -4.75 -13.05 5.33
CA ARG A 256 -5.53 -13.37 4.13
C ARG A 256 -5.97 -12.10 3.43
N GLU A 257 -6.40 -12.26 2.20
CA GLU A 257 -7.02 -11.23 1.38
C GLU A 257 -8.29 -11.80 0.74
N GLU A 258 -9.27 -10.94 0.49
CA GLU A 258 -10.40 -11.29 -0.37
C GLU A 258 -9.99 -11.34 -1.84
N ASP A 259 -10.78 -12.02 -2.65
CA ASP A 259 -10.50 -12.15 -4.09
C ASP A 259 -10.39 -10.77 -4.77
N ILE A 260 -9.26 -10.55 -5.46
CA ILE A 260 -9.07 -9.37 -6.30
C ILE A 260 -9.94 -9.49 -7.55
N LYS A 261 -10.90 -8.57 -7.68
CA LYS A 261 -11.87 -8.50 -8.81
C LYS A 261 -11.83 -7.16 -9.54
N PHE A 262 -10.72 -6.44 -9.43
CA PHE A 262 -10.51 -5.11 -10.02
C PHE A 262 -9.11 -5.06 -10.66
N PRO A 263 -8.88 -4.21 -11.68
CA PRO A 263 -7.60 -4.13 -12.36
C PRO A 263 -6.49 -3.57 -11.44
N PRO A 264 -5.20 -3.72 -11.81
CA PRO A 264 -4.08 -3.12 -11.11
C PRO A 264 -4.31 -1.65 -10.74
N SER A 265 -4.08 -1.29 -9.47
CA SER A 265 -4.39 0.03 -8.91
C SER A 265 -3.39 1.12 -9.27
N TYR A 266 -2.19 0.74 -9.76
CA TYR A 266 -1.09 1.66 -10.03
C TYR A 266 -0.32 1.22 -11.30
N PRO A 267 0.26 2.13 -12.11
CA PRO A 267 0.29 3.59 -11.98
C PRO A 267 -0.68 4.31 -12.92
N TYR A 268 -1.92 4.59 -12.52
CA TYR A 268 -2.84 5.38 -13.38
C TYR A 268 -2.31 6.79 -13.66
N SER A 269 -2.72 7.37 -14.79
CA SER A 269 -2.36 8.73 -15.21
C SER A 269 -2.82 9.78 -14.20
N GLU A 270 -1.96 10.78 -13.96
CA GLU A 270 -2.31 11.98 -13.19
C GLU A 270 -3.15 12.97 -14.02
N GLU A 271 -3.27 12.75 -15.33
CA GLU A 271 -4.13 13.56 -16.19
C GLU A 271 -5.61 13.17 -16.00
N HIS A 272 -6.41 14.06 -15.42
CA HIS A 272 -7.84 13.84 -15.17
C HIS A 272 -8.65 13.45 -16.42
N ALA A 273 -8.18 13.84 -17.61
CA ALA A 273 -8.79 13.48 -18.89
C ALA A 273 -8.50 12.03 -19.36
N LYS A 274 -7.59 11.31 -18.68
CA LYS A 274 -7.14 9.96 -19.05
C LYS A 274 -7.21 8.98 -17.87
N PRO A 275 -8.38 8.84 -17.21
CA PRO A 275 -8.50 8.12 -15.93
C PRO A 275 -8.24 6.61 -16.03
N THR A 276 -8.25 6.04 -17.24
CA THR A 276 -8.05 4.60 -17.47
C THR A 276 -6.67 4.26 -18.00
N GLN A 277 -5.81 5.24 -18.29
CA GLN A 277 -4.48 5.02 -18.85
C GLN A 277 -3.45 4.80 -17.74
N TYR A 278 -2.52 3.86 -17.93
CA TYR A 278 -1.36 3.74 -17.05
C TYR A 278 -0.21 4.61 -17.55
N MET A 279 0.50 5.23 -16.61
CA MET A 279 1.79 5.86 -16.85
C MET A 279 2.84 4.79 -17.16
N ASN A 280 3.85 5.15 -17.94
CA ASN A 280 4.97 4.25 -18.26
C ASN A 280 6.06 4.25 -17.17
N THR A 281 5.75 4.66 -15.94
CA THR A 281 6.78 4.80 -14.89
C THR A 281 7.16 3.44 -14.30
N ARG A 282 6.21 2.52 -14.18
CA ARG A 282 6.36 1.19 -13.58
C ARG A 282 5.44 0.19 -14.27
N CYS A 283 5.76 -1.10 -14.16
CA CYS A 283 4.82 -2.16 -14.52
C CYS A 283 3.54 -2.03 -13.69
N PRO A 284 2.35 -2.07 -14.31
CA PRO A 284 1.09 -2.05 -13.55
C PRO A 284 1.00 -3.21 -12.56
N ALA A 285 0.54 -2.92 -11.34
CA ALA A 285 0.38 -3.89 -10.26
C ALA A 285 -0.70 -3.47 -9.24
N TRP A 286 -1.13 -4.41 -8.40
CA TRP A 286 -1.96 -4.14 -7.23
C TRP A 286 -1.09 -3.72 -6.04
N CYS A 287 -0.75 -2.42 -5.99
CA CYS A 287 0.06 -1.84 -4.92
C CYS A 287 -0.77 -1.59 -3.65
N ASP A 288 -2.05 -1.24 -3.82
CA ASP A 288 -2.94 -0.85 -2.73
C ASP A 288 -3.80 -2.04 -2.32
N ARG A 289 -3.66 -2.49 -1.07
CA ARG A 289 -4.23 -3.77 -0.60
C ARG A 289 -4.94 -3.61 0.72
N ILE A 290 -5.80 -4.57 1.04
CA ILE A 290 -6.42 -4.73 2.36
C ILE A 290 -6.28 -6.19 2.75
N LEU A 291 -5.35 -6.46 3.66
CA LEU A 291 -5.10 -7.79 4.22
C LEU A 291 -5.66 -7.86 5.64
N MET A 292 -6.02 -9.05 6.10
CA MET A 292 -6.64 -9.25 7.41
C MET A 292 -6.08 -10.50 8.10
N SER A 293 -5.97 -10.47 9.43
CA SER A 293 -5.63 -11.67 10.20
C SER A 293 -6.71 -12.74 10.02
N HIS A 294 -6.36 -14.02 10.22
CA HIS A 294 -7.36 -15.10 10.19
C HIS A 294 -8.53 -14.84 11.15
N THR A 295 -8.23 -14.34 12.34
CA THR A 295 -9.26 -13.96 13.32
C THR A 295 -10.14 -12.80 12.86
N ALA A 296 -9.62 -11.84 12.09
CA ALA A 296 -10.41 -10.76 11.52
C ALA A 296 -11.30 -11.26 10.37
N GLN A 297 -10.80 -12.19 9.56
CA GLN A 297 -11.59 -12.86 8.53
C GLN A 297 -12.77 -13.63 9.15
N ASP A 298 -12.55 -14.32 10.28
CA ASP A 298 -13.64 -14.98 11.01
C ASP A 298 -14.70 -13.99 11.48
N LEU A 299 -14.32 -12.75 11.85
CA LEU A 299 -15.29 -11.71 12.22
C LEU A 299 -16.16 -11.27 11.04
N ILE A 300 -15.60 -11.20 9.84
CA ILE A 300 -16.34 -10.83 8.62
C ILE A 300 -17.28 -11.97 8.19
N HIS A 301 -16.82 -13.21 8.33
CA HIS A 301 -17.56 -14.40 7.89
C HIS A 301 -18.48 -15.01 8.95
N ARG A 302 -18.47 -14.49 10.18
CA ARG A 302 -19.51 -14.77 11.18
C ARG A 302 -20.84 -14.28 10.63
N ARG A 303 -21.57 -15.19 10.00
CA ARG A 303 -22.99 -14.99 9.63
C ARG A 303 -23.78 -14.67 10.89
N ASP A 304 -24.86 -13.92 10.72
CA ASP A 304 -25.91 -13.69 11.71
C ASP A 304 -26.64 -14.99 12.08
N ASP A 305 -25.95 -15.98 12.64
CA ASP A 305 -26.55 -17.19 13.22
C ASP A 305 -27.28 -16.88 14.55
N GLY A 306 -27.49 -15.59 14.86
CA GLY A 306 -28.13 -15.07 16.07
C GLY A 306 -29.52 -14.45 15.88
N GLU A 307 -30.05 -14.37 14.65
CA GLU A 307 -31.46 -14.05 14.42
C GLU A 307 -32.22 -15.30 13.93
N LYS A 308 -32.55 -16.17 14.89
CA LYS A 308 -33.68 -17.11 14.79
C LYS A 308 -34.57 -16.95 16.01
#